data_AF-A0A7J2R5M3-F1
#
_entry.id   AF-A0A7J2R5M3-F1
#
_cell.length_a   1.000
_cell.length_b   1.000
_cell.length_c   1.000
_cell.angle_alpha   90.00
_cell.angle_beta   90.00
_cell.angle_gamma   90.00
#
_symmetry.space_group_name_H-M   'P 1'
#
loop_
_entity.id
_entity.type
_entity.pdbx_description
1 polymer ?
#
loop_
_entity_poly.entity_id
_entity_poly.type
_entity_poly.pdbx_seq_one_letter_code
_entity_poly.pdbx_strand_id
1 'polypeptide(L)'
;MRTIKVEINGTTPLLMNKYNIEAELERQKGKRITKTYDPKEEAEKSAYWGSGKKKELIVPSEVIYASILNASSFHKIGKRSAKSILAGSIRVEPMEVSLGTNKYEIDTRPVVIQRARV
;
A
#
# COMPACT_ATOMS: atom_id res chain seq x y z
N MET A 1 19.80 7.93 -19.06
CA MET A 1 18.91 7.56 -17.94
C MET A 1 19.79 7.17 -16.76
N ARG A 2 19.61 7.79 -15.58
CA ARG A 2 20.43 7.50 -14.40
C ARG A 2 19.65 6.59 -13.46
N THR A 3 20.23 5.44 -13.14
CA THR A 3 19.62 4.49 -12.20
C THR A 3 20.15 4.75 -10.80
N ILE A 4 19.25 4.87 -9.83
CA ILE A 4 19.58 5.01 -8.41
C ILE A 4 19.11 3.73 -7.72
N LYS A 5 20.05 2.99 -7.12
CA LYS A 5 19.74 1.82 -6.32
C LYS A 5 19.45 2.29 -4.89
N VAL A 6 18.30 1.89 -4.36
CA VAL A 6 17.84 2.28 -3.02
C VAL A 6 17.41 1.01 -2.29
N GLU A 7 17.72 0.96 -1.00
CA GLU A 7 17.21 -0.05 -0.08
C GLU A 7 16.28 0.65 0.92
N ILE A 8 15.11 0.06 1.16
CA ILE A 8 14.10 0.60 2.08
C ILE A 8 14.02 -0.35 3.27
N ASN A 9 14.33 0.18 4.45
CA ASN A 9 14.23 -0.55 5.71
C ASN A 9 13.06 0.02 6.53
N GLY A 10 12.13 -0.86 6.91
CA GLY A 10 11.00 -0.49 7.77
C GLY A 10 11.46 -0.32 9.22
N THR A 11 11.12 0.79 9.85
CA THR A 11 11.40 1.04 11.28
C THR A 11 10.32 0.48 12.20
N THR A 12 9.13 0.20 11.65
CA THR A 12 7.97 -0.33 12.37
C THR A 12 7.28 -1.41 11.52
N PRO A 13 6.53 -2.34 12.13
CA PRO A 13 5.66 -3.25 11.39
C PRO A 13 4.73 -2.48 10.45
N LEU A 14 4.66 -2.90 9.19
CA LEU A 14 4.00 -2.17 8.13
C LEU A 14 2.55 -2.65 7.98
N LEU A 15 1.59 -1.74 8.08
CA LEU A 15 0.17 -2.03 7.84
C LEU A 15 -0.19 -1.62 6.41
N MET A 16 -0.23 -2.58 5.48
CA MET A 16 -0.69 -2.35 4.11
C MET A 16 -2.01 -3.07 3.89
N ASN A 17 -3.05 -2.29 3.58
CA ASN A 17 -4.38 -2.81 3.27
C ASN A 17 -4.66 -2.58 1.78
N LYS A 18 -4.60 -3.65 1.00
CA LYS A 18 -5.08 -3.73 -0.37
C LYS A 18 -6.59 -3.59 -0.37
N TYR A 19 -7.07 -2.74 -1.25
CA TYR A 19 -8.50 -2.57 -1.47
C TYR A 19 -9.16 -3.90 -1.85
N ASN A 20 -10.06 -4.38 -0.98
CA ASN A 20 -10.79 -5.63 -1.17
C ASN A 20 -12.09 -5.35 -1.96
N ILE A 21 -12.03 -5.61 -3.27
CA ILE A 21 -13.15 -5.36 -4.20
C ILE A 21 -14.37 -6.21 -3.86
N GLU A 22 -14.17 -7.46 -3.43
CA GLU A 22 -15.26 -8.37 -3.08
C GLU A 22 -16.01 -7.87 -1.84
N ALA A 23 -15.28 -7.44 -0.82
CA ALA A 23 -15.87 -6.86 0.39
C ALA A 23 -16.69 -5.60 0.07
N GLU A 24 -16.22 -4.74 -0.84
CA GLU A 24 -16.98 -3.56 -1.23
C GLU A 24 -18.24 -3.91 -2.06
N LEU A 25 -18.13 -4.85 -3.00
CA LEU A 25 -19.26 -5.30 -3.82
C LEU A 25 -20.36 -5.96 -2.96
N GLU A 26 -19.98 -6.76 -1.96
CA GLU A 26 -20.93 -7.32 -1.00
C GLU A 26 -21.62 -6.22 -0.18
N ARG A 27 -20.88 -5.16 0.15
CA ARG A 27 -21.39 -4.03 0.93
C ARG A 27 -22.37 -3.16 0.14
N GLN A 28 -22.09 -2.90 -1.15
CA GLN A 28 -22.99 -2.15 -2.03
C GLN A 28 -24.34 -2.86 -2.23
N LYS A 29 -24.38 -4.19 -2.11
CA LYS A 29 -25.61 -4.99 -2.19
C LYS A 29 -26.56 -4.82 -0.99
N GLY A 30 -26.22 -3.99 -0.01
CA GLY A 30 -27.16 -3.51 1.02
C GLY A 30 -27.62 -4.55 2.04
N LYS A 31 -27.10 -5.79 2.01
CA LYS A 31 -27.41 -6.77 3.05
C LYS A 31 -26.71 -6.34 4.34
N ARG A 32 -27.52 -5.95 5.34
CA ARG A 32 -27.07 -5.69 6.71
C ARG A 32 -26.78 -7.04 7.36
N ILE A 33 -25.62 -7.62 7.06
CA ILE A 33 -25.27 -8.92 7.60
C ILE A 33 -24.59 -8.69 8.94
N THR A 34 -25.12 -9.33 9.98
CA THR A 34 -24.43 -9.70 11.21
C THR A 34 -23.32 -10.72 10.85
N LYS A 35 -22.38 -10.33 9.98
CA LYS A 35 -21.22 -11.14 9.61
C LYS A 35 -20.17 -10.94 10.69
N THR A 36 -19.90 -12.00 11.44
CA THR A 36 -18.66 -12.11 12.19
C THR A 36 -17.58 -12.38 11.16
N TYR A 37 -16.73 -11.38 10.89
CA TYR A 37 -15.56 -11.56 10.04
C TYR A 37 -14.44 -12.17 10.87
N ASP A 38 -13.78 -13.22 10.37
CA ASP A 38 -12.53 -13.70 10.94
C ASP A 38 -11.41 -12.72 10.55
N PRO A 39 -10.75 -12.06 11.52
CA PRO A 39 -9.64 -11.15 11.25
C PRO A 39 -8.52 -11.78 10.40
N LYS A 40 -8.32 -13.11 10.48
CA LYS A 40 -7.30 -13.80 9.68
C LYS A 40 -7.62 -13.81 8.20
N GLU A 41 -8.85 -14.17 7.85
CA GLU A 41 -9.28 -14.24 6.45
C GLU A 41 -9.31 -12.86 5.81
N GLU A 42 -9.78 -11.85 6.54
CA GLU A 42 -9.81 -10.48 6.04
C GLU A 42 -8.41 -9.90 5.88
N ALA A 43 -7.51 -10.12 6.84
CA ALA A 43 -6.11 -9.69 6.71
C ALA A 43 -5.41 -10.34 5.52
N GLU A 44 -5.67 -11.63 5.26
CA GLU A 44 -5.10 -12.37 4.13
C GLU A 44 -5.57 -11.81 2.77
N LYS A 45 -6.86 -11.49 2.64
CA LYS A 45 -7.44 -10.88 1.42
C LYS A 45 -6.96 -9.46 1.19
N SER A 46 -6.78 -8.71 2.29
CA SER A 46 -6.28 -7.34 2.27
C SER A 46 -4.76 -7.24 2.18
N ALA A 47 -4.00 -8.33 2.22
CA ALA A 47 -2.55 -8.27 2.06
C ALA A 47 -2.14 -8.16 0.58
N TYR A 48 -1.04 -7.42 0.34
CA TYR A 48 -0.38 -7.39 -0.96
C TYR A 48 0.58 -8.58 -1.09
N TRP A 49 0.10 -9.65 -1.72
CA TRP A 49 0.92 -10.81 -2.05
C TRP A 49 1.56 -10.65 -3.43
N GLY A 50 2.85 -10.99 -3.53
CA GLY A 50 3.57 -11.01 -4.80
C GLY A 50 3.07 -12.10 -5.74
N SER A 51 3.20 -11.84 -7.04
CA SER A 51 2.84 -12.79 -8.11
C SER A 51 3.97 -13.78 -8.46
N GLY A 52 5.11 -13.66 -7.78
CA GLY A 52 6.29 -14.49 -7.99
C GLY A 52 6.16 -15.95 -7.53
N LYS A 53 7.25 -16.71 -7.71
CA LYS A 53 7.32 -18.14 -7.33
C LYS A 53 7.14 -18.41 -5.83
N LYS A 54 7.42 -17.41 -5.00
CA LYS A 54 7.28 -17.49 -3.54
C LYS A 54 6.17 -16.53 -3.11
N LYS A 55 5.28 -17.02 -2.24
CA LYS A 55 4.29 -16.18 -1.58
C LYS A 55 5.01 -15.29 -0.57
N GLU A 56 5.27 -14.05 -0.96
CA GLU A 56 5.93 -13.03 -0.15
C GLU A 56 5.07 -11.77 -0.13
N LEU A 57 5.13 -11.03 0.97
CA LEU A 57 4.53 -9.71 1.04
C LEU A 57 5.34 -8.74 0.20
N ILE A 58 4.63 -7.90 -0.56
CA ILE A 58 5.26 -6.94 -1.47
C ILE A 58 4.77 -5.51 -1.19
N VAL A 59 5.57 -4.55 -1.61
CA VAL A 59 5.15 -3.16 -1.80
C VAL A 59 5.04 -2.91 -3.30
N PRO A 60 3.85 -2.53 -3.81
CA PRO A 60 3.69 -2.13 -5.20
C PRO A 60 4.49 -0.85 -5.50
N SER A 61 5.10 -0.79 -6.68
CA SER A 61 5.87 0.37 -7.15
C SER A 61 5.06 1.66 -7.16
N GLU A 62 3.76 1.58 -7.39
CA GLU A 62 2.81 2.68 -7.42
C GLU A 62 2.68 3.35 -6.05
N VAL A 63 2.73 2.57 -4.97
CA VAL A 63 2.67 3.09 -3.60
C VAL A 63 3.95 3.85 -3.25
N ILE A 64 5.11 3.31 -3.65
CA ILE A 64 6.41 3.97 -3.48
C ILE A 64 6.45 5.26 -4.29
N TYR A 65 6.01 5.20 -5.54
CA TYR A 65 5.92 6.35 -6.43
C TYR A 65 5.02 7.45 -5.84
N ALA A 66 3.82 7.09 -5.39
CA ALA A 66 2.89 8.03 -4.76
C ALA A 66 3.48 8.64 -3.47
N SER A 67 4.18 7.84 -2.66
CA SER A 67 4.88 8.29 -1.46
C SER A 67 5.95 9.34 -1.80
N ILE A 68 6.80 9.08 -2.80
CA ILE A 68 7.82 10.02 -3.29
C ILE A 68 7.16 11.32 -3.78
N LEU A 69 6.09 11.22 -4.58
CA LEU A 69 5.40 12.41 -5.08
C LEU A 69 4.79 13.26 -3.96
N ASN A 70 4.19 12.62 -2.95
CA ASN A 70 3.61 13.33 -1.82
C ASN A 70 4.69 13.99 -0.97
N ALA A 71 5.81 13.31 -0.70
CA ALA A 71 6.96 13.90 -0.01
C ALA A 71 7.54 15.10 -0.79
N SER A 72 7.64 14.98 -2.12
CA SER A 72 8.16 16.04 -2.97
C SER A 72 7.26 17.28 -3.05
N SER A 73 5.99 17.18 -2.66
CA SER A 73 5.08 18.32 -2.65
C SER A 73 5.56 19.43 -1.72
N PHE A 74 6.24 19.06 -0.63
CA PHE A 74 6.80 19.97 0.37
C PHE A 74 8.11 20.61 -0.06
N HIS A 75 8.78 20.06 -1.09
CA HIS A 75 10.03 20.61 -1.61
C HIS A 75 9.77 21.55 -2.80
N LYS A 76 10.33 22.76 -2.73
CA LYS A 76 10.18 23.78 -3.79
C LYS A 76 11.48 23.94 -4.57
N ILE A 77 11.35 23.98 -5.89
CA ILE A 77 12.42 24.33 -6.83
C ILE A 77 12.04 25.67 -7.44
N GLY A 78 12.68 26.74 -6.96
CA GLY A 78 12.25 28.11 -7.23
C GLY A 78 10.82 28.33 -6.74
N LYS A 79 9.91 28.73 -7.65
CA LYS A 79 8.49 28.99 -7.33
C LYS A 79 7.57 27.77 -7.47
N ARG A 80 8.05 26.66 -8.04
CA ARG A 80 7.23 25.46 -8.31
C ARG A 80 7.56 24.34 -7.32
N SER A 81 6.57 23.48 -7.05
CA SER A 81 6.80 22.26 -6.29
C SER A 81 7.60 21.25 -7.12
N ALA A 82 8.47 20.49 -6.47
CA ALA A 82 9.19 19.39 -7.12
C ALA A 82 8.24 18.28 -7.61
N LYS A 83 7.02 18.18 -7.06
CA LYS A 83 6.02 17.17 -7.44
C LYS A 83 5.71 17.14 -8.93
N SER A 84 5.50 18.29 -9.57
CA SER A 84 5.20 18.34 -11.00
C SER A 84 6.38 17.90 -11.88
N ILE A 85 7.61 18.12 -11.40
CA ILE A 85 8.82 17.72 -12.12
C ILE A 85 9.04 16.21 -11.97
N LEU A 86 8.92 15.69 -10.74
CA LEU A 86 9.11 14.27 -10.45
C LEU A 86 8.05 13.40 -11.11
N ALA A 87 6.79 13.86 -11.21
CA ALA A 87 5.71 13.08 -11.80
C ALA A 87 5.96 12.65 -13.27
N GLY A 88 6.82 13.36 -14.00
CA GLY A 88 7.19 12.99 -15.38
C GLY A 88 8.61 12.44 -15.53
N SER A 89 9.41 12.39 -14.46
CA SER A 89 10.86 12.15 -14.56
C SER A 89 11.37 10.94 -13.79
N ILE A 90 10.54 10.32 -12.94
CA ILE A 90 10.93 9.12 -12.20
C ILE A 90 10.13 7.90 -12.64
N ARG A 91 10.79 6.75 -12.60
CA ARG A 91 10.17 5.44 -12.73
C ARG A 91 10.69 4.57 -11.59
N VAL A 92 9.79 3.89 -10.90
CA VAL A 92 10.13 2.93 -9.84
C VAL A 92 10.16 1.54 -10.45
N GLU A 93 11.28 0.85 -10.33
CA GLU A 93 11.45 -0.54 -10.74
C GLU A 93 12.14 -1.29 -9.59
N PRO A 94 11.76 -2.55 -9.29
CA PRO A 94 10.74 -3.38 -9.96
C PRO A 94 9.29 -3.00 -9.60
N MET A 95 8.31 -3.53 -10.34
CA MET A 95 6.87 -3.31 -10.07
C MET A 95 6.43 -3.86 -8.71
N GLU A 96 7.01 -4.99 -8.30
CA GLU A 96 6.77 -5.64 -7.01
C GLU A 96 8.08 -5.61 -6.20
N VAL A 97 8.11 -4.86 -5.11
CA VAL A 97 9.26 -4.81 -4.20
C VAL A 97 9.01 -5.80 -3.06
N SER A 98 9.76 -6.91 -3.02
CA SER A 98 9.62 -7.92 -1.97
C SER A 98 10.09 -7.41 -0.60
N LEU A 99 9.31 -7.73 0.44
CA LEU A 99 9.69 -7.53 1.84
C LEU A 99 10.49 -8.71 2.41
N GLY A 100 10.70 -9.77 1.63
CA GLY A 100 11.44 -10.97 2.04
C GLY A 100 10.78 -11.80 3.15
N THR A 101 9.52 -11.52 3.47
CA THR A 101 8.75 -12.21 4.50
C THR A 101 7.32 -12.51 4.04
N ASN A 102 6.74 -13.57 4.57
CA ASN A 102 5.33 -13.92 4.45
C ASN A 102 4.60 -13.90 5.80
N LYS A 103 5.30 -13.51 6.86
CA LYS A 103 4.79 -13.46 8.23
C LYS A 103 4.30 -12.06 8.52
N TYR A 104 3.12 -11.96 9.10
CA TYR A 104 2.54 -10.72 9.60
C TYR A 104 1.81 -11.01 10.91
N GLU A 105 1.67 -9.97 11.73
CA GLU A 105 0.88 -9.99 12.96
C GLU A 105 -0.43 -9.24 12.73
N ILE A 106 -1.53 -9.79 13.22
CA ILE A 106 -2.85 -9.17 13.07
C ILE A 106 -3.09 -8.29 14.29
N ASP A 107 -3.16 -6.99 14.07
CA ASP A 107 -3.59 -6.05 15.10
C ASP A 107 -5.13 -6.05 15.18
N THR A 108 -5.67 -6.60 16.28
CA THR A 108 -7.12 -6.69 16.54
C THR A 108 -7.66 -5.50 17.32
N ARG A 109 -6.85 -4.47 17.59
CA ARG A 109 -7.30 -3.27 18.31
C ARG A 109 -8.44 -2.61 17.53
N PRO A 110 -9.55 -2.24 18.19
CA PRO A 110 -10.65 -1.55 17.54
C PRO A 110 -10.19 -0.15 17.13
N VAL A 111 -10.01 0.06 15.82
CA VAL A 111 -9.71 1.38 15.25
C VAL A 111 -10.94 1.93 14.55
N VAL A 112 -11.27 3.19 14.82
CA VAL A 112 -12.36 3.88 14.12
C VAL A 112 -11.82 4.34 12.76
N ILE A 113 -12.09 3.56 11.72
CA ILE A 113 -11.74 3.92 10.34
C ILE A 113 -12.72 5.00 9.86
N GLN A 114 -12.23 6.24 9.68
CA GLN A 114 -13.02 7.33 9.13
C GLN A 114 -13.27 7.11 7.63
N ARG A 115 -14.47 6.61 7.31
CA ARG A 115 -14.85 6.08 5.99
C ARG A 115 -14.82 7.06 4.82
N ALA A 116 -14.73 8.37 5.07
CA ALA A 116 -14.72 9.38 4.01
C ALA A 116 -13.36 9.55 3.31
N ARG A 117 -12.30 8.90 3.79
CA ARG A 117 -10.91 9.10 3.32
C ARG A 117 -10.12 7.81 3.12
N VAL A 118 -10.80 6.68 2.94
CA VAL A 118 -10.17 5.39 2.60
C VAL A 118 -10.13 5.25 1.09
#